data_AF-A0A942DQJ1-F1
#
_entry.id   AF-A0A942DQJ1-F1
#
_cell.length_a   1.000
_cell.length_b   1.000
_cell.length_c   1.000
_cell.angle_alpha   90.00
_cell.angle_beta   90.00
_cell.angle_gamma   90.00
#
_symmetry.space_group_name_H-M   'P 1'
#
loop_
_entity.id
_entity.type
_entity.pdbx_description
1 polymer ?
#
loop_
_entity_poly.entity_id
_entity_poly.type
_entity_poly.pdbx_seq_one_letter_code
_entity_poly.pdbx_strand_id
1 'polypeptide(L)'
;MTTDLLFQIFHQHLHDPDCQIESPKELIQKIVGTYLVFISRSGNIPDGHLQDVIEDLEAEVLEMYRKKTYGHYSLKEYRDSVKKKLDEQP
;
A
#
# COMPACT_ATOMS: atom_id res chain seq x y z
N MET A 1 -7.28 18.89 -5.27
CA MET A 1 -7.43 17.43 -5.19
C MET A 1 -6.38 16.96 -4.22
N THR A 2 -6.77 16.66 -2.98
CA THR A 2 -5.90 16.17 -1.92
C THR A 2 -5.25 14.88 -2.39
N THR A 3 -3.98 14.95 -2.71
CA THR A 3 -3.19 13.78 -3.07
C THR A 3 -3.17 12.87 -1.85
N ASP A 4 -3.87 11.76 -1.95
CA ASP A 4 -4.11 10.84 -0.85
C ASP A 4 -2.77 10.20 -0.44
N LEU A 5 -2.20 10.64 0.69
CA LEU A 5 -0.87 10.24 1.15
C LEU A 5 -0.78 8.72 1.32
N LEU A 6 -1.86 8.09 1.79
CA LEU A 6 -1.93 6.64 1.92
C LEU A 6 -1.81 5.98 0.55
N PHE A 7 -2.53 6.49 -0.46
CA PHE A 7 -2.42 5.99 -1.82
C PHE A 7 -1.01 6.19 -2.41
N GLN A 8 -0.33 7.30 -2.12
CA GLN A 8 1.05 7.51 -2.57
C GLN A 8 2.01 6.50 -1.97
N ILE A 9 1.94 6.30 -0.65
CA ILE A 9 2.76 5.32 0.07
C ILE A 9 2.47 3.91 -0.47
N PHE A 10 1.19 3.59 -0.66
CA PHE A 10 0.75 2.33 -1.27
C PHE A 10 1.37 2.13 -2.65
N HIS A 11 1.25 3.12 -3.55
CA HIS A 11 1.77 3.02 -4.91
C HIS A 11 3.29 2.86 -4.92
N GLN A 12 4.00 3.60 -4.06
CA GLN A 12 5.44 3.49 -3.93
C GLN A 12 5.85 2.07 -3.52
N HIS A 13 5.24 1.50 -2.48
CA HIS A 13 5.56 0.14 -2.03
C HIS A 13 5.11 -0.95 -3.01
N LEU A 14 4.01 -0.73 -3.73
CA LEU A 14 3.52 -1.67 -4.73
C LEU A 14 4.49 -1.81 -5.91
N HIS A 15 5.08 -0.70 -6.35
CA HIS A 15 6.00 -0.63 -7.49
C HIS A 15 7.49 -0.73 -7.12
N ASP A 16 7.81 -0.78 -5.83
CA ASP A 16 9.19 -0.89 -5.36
C ASP A 16 9.83 -2.23 -5.82
N PRO A 17 10.86 -2.19 -6.68
CA PRO A 17 11.47 -3.39 -7.26
C PRO A 17 12.30 -4.18 -6.23
N ASP A 18 12.80 -3.50 -5.19
CA ASP A 18 13.59 -4.07 -4.10
C ASP A 18 12.72 -4.58 -2.94
N CYS A 19 11.40 -4.41 -3.02
CA CYS A 19 10.48 -4.85 -1.99
C CYS A 19 10.34 -6.38 -2.04
N GLN A 20 11.14 -7.06 -1.22
CA GLN A 20 11.13 -8.51 -1.04
C GLN A 20 9.92 -9.04 -0.27
N ILE A 21 8.85 -8.24 -0.13
CA ILE A 21 7.66 -8.66 0.59
C ILE A 21 6.88 -9.63 -0.28
N GLU A 22 6.80 -10.88 0.17
CA GLU A 22 6.13 -11.94 -0.55
C GLU A 22 4.64 -12.03 -0.20
N SER A 23 4.25 -11.61 1.01
CA SER A 23 2.86 -11.71 1.46
C SER A 23 2.10 -10.36 1.36
N PRO A 24 0.83 -10.38 0.91
CA PRO A 24 -0.02 -9.18 0.90
C PRO A 24 -0.18 -8.57 2.30
N LYS A 25 -0.22 -9.42 3.33
CA LYS A 25 -0.39 -8.98 4.72
C LYS A 25 0.80 -8.14 5.20
N GLU A 26 2.03 -8.60 4.96
CA GLU A 26 3.22 -7.83 5.33
C GLU A 26 3.32 -6.50 4.58
N LEU A 27 2.88 -6.48 3.32
CA LEU A 27 2.86 -5.26 2.51
C LEU A 27 1.89 -4.23 3.10
N ILE A 28 0.68 -4.68 3.43
CA ILE A 28 -0.35 -3.86 4.07
C ILE A 28 0.16 -3.30 5.40
N GLN A 29 0.70 -4.15 6.28
CA GLN A 29 1.24 -3.73 7.57
C GLN A 29 2.37 -2.69 7.44
N LYS A 30 3.25 -2.83 6.44
CA LYS A 30 4.33 -1.88 6.20
C LYS A 30 3.83 -0.52 5.71
N ILE A 31 2.83 -0.52 4.83
CA ILE A 31 2.19 0.70 4.32
C ILE A 31 1.50 1.44 5.46
N VAL A 32 0.67 0.73 6.23
CA VAL A 32 -0.04 1.28 7.39
C VAL A 32 0.95 1.83 8.42
N GLY A 33 1.99 1.06 8.77
CA GLY A 33 3.04 1.52 9.69
C GLY A 33 3.75 2.80 9.21
N THR A 34 4.04 2.90 7.91
CA THR A 34 4.67 4.08 7.32
C THR A 34 3.75 5.29 7.36
N TYR A 35 2.46 5.09 7.07
CA TYR A 35 1.44 6.13 7.17
C TYR A 35 1.27 6.61 8.62
N LEU A 36 1.19 5.69 9.58
CA LEU A 36 1.09 5.99 11.02
C LEU A 36 2.26 6.83 11.52
N VAL A 37 3.49 6.51 11.12
CA VAL A 37 4.67 7.33 11.46
C VAL A 37 4.52 8.76 10.92
N PHE A 38 3.97 8.91 9.72
CA PHE A 38 3.76 10.22 9.11
C PHE A 38 2.70 11.03 9.88
N ILE A 39 1.53 10.44 10.16
CA ILE A 39 0.45 11.15 10.87
C ILE A 39 0.75 11.35 12.36
N SER A 40 1.55 10.48 12.99
CA SER A 40 2.00 10.65 14.38
C SER A 40 2.89 11.88 14.53
N ARG A 41 3.69 12.20 13.52
CA ARG A 41 4.48 13.46 13.49
C ARG A 41 3.62 14.70 13.32
N SER A 42 2.41 14.56 12.77
CA SER A 42 1.43 15.64 12.62
C SER A 42 0.50 15.80 13.84
N GLY A 43 0.59 14.91 14.85
CA GLY A 43 0.01 15.13 16.19
C GLY A 43 -1.50 14.90 16.34
N ASN A 44 -2.12 14.01 15.56
CA ASN A 44 -3.58 13.96 15.41
C ASN A 44 -4.31 12.68 15.87
N ILE A 45 -3.66 11.69 16.49
CA ILE A 45 -4.37 10.47 16.93
C ILE A 45 -4.65 10.55 18.43
N PRO A 46 -5.91 10.56 18.88
CA PRO A 46 -6.25 10.46 20.29
C PRO A 46 -5.81 9.12 20.88
N ASP A 47 -5.13 9.17 22.04
CA ASP A 47 -4.76 7.99 22.84
C ASP A 47 -6.02 7.17 23.19
N GLY A 48 -6.25 6.09 22.46
CA GLY A 48 -7.41 5.22 22.61
C GLY A 48 -8.04 4.75 21.29
N HIS A 49 -7.86 5.52 20.21
CA HIS A 49 -8.41 5.19 18.88
C HIS A 49 -7.35 4.67 17.90
N LEU A 50 -6.10 4.54 18.34
CA LEU A 50 -5.01 4.09 17.47
C LEU A 50 -5.29 2.72 16.85
N GLN A 51 -5.84 1.79 17.64
CA GLN A 51 -6.16 0.45 17.17
C GLN A 51 -7.27 0.46 16.11
N ASP A 52 -8.35 1.20 16.34
CA ASP A 52 -9.43 1.38 15.35
C ASP A 52 -8.90 2.00 14.04
N VAL A 53 -8.03 3.01 14.16
CA VAL A 53 -7.40 3.66 12.99
C VAL A 53 -6.51 2.67 12.23
N ILE A 54 -5.76 1.81 12.92
CA ILE A 54 -4.95 0.77 12.27
C ILE A 54 -5.85 -0.19 11.48
N GLU A 55 -6.93 -0.68 12.09
CA GLU A 55 -7.83 -1.65 11.45
C GLU A 55 -8.53 -1.06 10.23
N ASP A 56 -8.96 0.19 10.30
CA ASP A 56 -9.58 0.90 9.17
C ASP A 56 -8.59 1.09 8.03
N LEU A 57 -7.36 1.51 8.34
CA LEU A 57 -6.28 1.66 7.36
C LEU A 57 -5.88 0.32 6.73
N GLU A 58 -5.79 -0.76 7.49
CA GLU A 58 -5.51 -2.10 6.96
C GLU A 58 -6.61 -2.56 5.99
N ALA A 59 -7.88 -2.31 6.33
CA ALA A 59 -9.02 -2.62 5.47
C ALA A 59 -9.00 -1.81 4.17
N GLU A 60 -8.69 -0.51 4.25
CA GLU A 60 -8.61 0.37 3.08
C GLU A 60 -7.46 -0.05 2.14
N VAL A 61 -6.26 -0.29 2.70
CA VAL A 61 -5.10 -0.72 1.90
C VAL A 61 -5.34 -2.11 1.30
N LEU A 62 -6.02 -3.01 2.00
CA LEU A 62 -6.42 -4.31 1.45
C LEU A 62 -7.37 -4.15 0.25
N GLU A 63 -8.33 -3.23 0.33
CA GLU A 63 -9.24 -2.96 -0.78
C GLU A 63 -8.50 -2.36 -1.98
N MET A 64 -7.60 -1.40 -1.74
CA MET A 64 -6.72 -0.83 -2.78
C MET A 64 -5.88 -1.92 -3.44
N TYR A 65 -5.28 -2.80 -2.65
CA TYR A 65 -4.49 -3.93 -3.12
C TYR A 65 -5.32 -4.81 -4.05
N ARG A 66 -6.49 -5.27 -3.59
CA ARG A 66 -7.40 -6.13 -4.39
C ARG A 66 -7.82 -5.48 -5.69
N LYS A 67 -8.14 -4.18 -5.68
CA LYS A 67 -8.52 -3.42 -6.89
C LYS A 67 -7.35 -3.32 -7.88
N LYS A 68 -6.13 -3.14 -7.40
CA LYS A 68 -4.94 -2.98 -8.25
C LYS A 68 -4.36 -4.28 -8.77
N THR A 69 -4.35 -5.33 -7.94
CA THR A 69 -3.87 -6.66 -8.34
C THR A 69 -5.01 -7.53 -8.88
N TYR A 70 -6.19 -6.96 -9.15
CA TYR A 70 -7.30 -7.71 -9.72
C TYR A 70 -6.88 -8.39 -11.03
N GLY A 71 -7.18 -9.68 -11.17
CA GLY A 71 -6.73 -10.48 -12.31
C GLY A 71 -5.29 -10.99 -12.21
N HIS A 72 -4.59 -10.73 -11.09
CA HIS A 72 -3.28 -11.28 -10.79
C HIS A 72 -3.32 -12.17 -9.54
N TYR A 73 -2.72 -13.35 -9.62
CA TYR A 73 -2.69 -14.32 -8.53
C TYR A 73 -1.73 -13.92 -7.40
N SER A 74 -0.68 -13.16 -7.74
CA SER A 74 0.38 -12.76 -6.81
C SER A 74 0.86 -11.33 -7.06
N LEU A 75 1.40 -10.70 -6.02
CA LEU A 75 2.12 -9.41 -6.12
C LEU A 75 3.21 -9.46 -7.19
N LYS A 76 3.96 -10.57 -7.24
CA LYS A 76 5.00 -10.81 -8.24
C LYS A 76 4.43 -10.77 -9.67
N GLU A 77 3.34 -11.48 -9.91
CA GLU A 77 2.68 -11.52 -11.22
C GLU A 77 2.16 -10.13 -11.65
N TYR A 78 1.61 -9.36 -10.72
CA TYR A 78 1.26 -7.97 -10.96
C TYR A 78 2.49 -7.13 -11.35
N ARG A 79 3.60 -7.24 -10.61
CA ARG A 79 4.82 -6.48 -10.90
C ARG A 79 5.44 -6.85 -12.25
N ASP A 80 5.45 -8.14 -12.59
CA ASP A 80 5.91 -8.61 -13.91
C ASP A 80 5.00 -8.09 -15.03
N SER A 81 3.67 -8.07 -14.85
CA SER A 81 2.74 -7.53 -15.84
C SER A 81 2.92 -6.02 -16.07
N VAL A 82 3.17 -5.27 -15.00
CA VAL A 82 3.45 -3.82 -15.08
C VAL A 82 4.77 -3.57 -15.80
N LYS A 83 5.84 -4.30 -15.46
CA LYS A 83 7.14 -4.20 -16.14
C LYS A 83 7.00 -4.47 -17.63
N LYS A 84 6.24 -5.51 -18.01
CA LYS A 84 5.99 -5.85 -19.41
C LYS A 84 5.24 -4.74 -20.16
N LYS A 85 4.22 -4.13 -19.54
CA LYS A 85 3.47 -3.00 -20.13
C LYS A 85 4.30 -1.71 -20.30
N LEU A 86 5.37 -1.55 -19.52
CA LEU A 86 6.32 -0.44 -19.66
C LEU A 86 7.28 -0.66 -20.85
N ASP A 87 7.64 -1.93 -21.12
CA ASP A 87 8.50 -2.32 -22.24
C ASP A 87 7.75 -2.33 -23.59
N GLU A 88 6.43 -2.56 -23.57
CA GLU A 88 5.56 -2.57 -24.75
C GLU A 88 5.03 -1.18 -25.18
N GLN A 89 5.46 -0.08 -24.54
CA GLN A 89 5.17 1.27 -25.01
C GLN A 89 6.32 1.78 -25.90
N PRO A 90 6.09 2.01 -27.21
CA PRO A 90 7.12 2.44 -28.17
C PRO A 90 7.59 3.89 -27.97
#